data_AF-A0A2H5B9W0-F1
#
_entry.id   AF-A0A2H5B9W0-F1
#
_cell.length_a   1.000
_cell.length_b   1.000
_cell.length_c   1.000
_cell.angle_alpha   90.00
_cell.angle_beta   90.00
_cell.angle_gamma   90.00
#
_symmetry.space_group_name_H-M   'P 1'
#
loop_
_entity.id
_entity.type
_entity.pdbx_description
1 polymer ?
#
loop_
_entity_poly.entity_id
_entity_poly.type
_entity_poly.pdbx_seq_one_letter_code
_entity_poly.pdbx_strand_id
1 'polypeptide(L)'
;MVTHPLHIATDLAHGGRWTSLRAAGREWLWHRPDPARAGVRPGDAFVDAGGLEECLPTVRGLPDHGDAWSRPWHRSGEDDLLVTPDYTLRRRIAHNSPTTTVSYELRATPGYRFLWAAHALLDLSPAARLLAPAGTPTRLFPEAAELLAAPWPPGARYRTGPWPAPCGLPLERLGPADGTAVGAILTDCPSVTVQDGADQLTLTLRAEAGTPCSVALWRNLGGFPATAPYRSIGVEPMLGRVFDLAEVEAGAEDTGPDAATVPASGVLRWELDLTATSHPDQEGPPA
;
A
#
# COMPACT_ATOMS: atom_id res chain seq x y z
N MET A 1 10.65 2.62 24.40
CA MET A 1 10.21 2.07 23.11
C MET A 1 10.98 0.78 22.90
N VAL A 2 10.29 -0.34 22.73
CA VAL A 2 10.88 -1.66 22.51
C VAL A 2 10.66 -2.03 21.05
N THR A 3 11.71 -2.43 20.35
CA THR A 3 11.62 -2.90 18.95
C THR A 3 11.44 -4.41 18.92
N HIS A 4 10.58 -4.88 18.02
CA HIS A 4 10.22 -6.28 17.90
C HIS A 4 10.69 -6.86 16.57
N PRO A 5 11.20 -8.11 16.54
CA PRO A 5 11.45 -8.80 15.29
C PRO A 5 10.15 -9.01 14.52
N LEU A 6 10.24 -8.88 13.20
CA LEU A 6 9.13 -9.09 12.27
C LEU A 6 9.28 -10.44 11.57
N HIS A 7 8.18 -11.18 11.52
CA HIS A 7 8.07 -12.44 10.79
C HIS A 7 7.07 -12.30 9.65
N ILE A 8 7.48 -12.69 8.44
CA ILE A 8 6.66 -12.64 7.23
C ILE A 8 6.46 -14.07 6.72
N ALA A 9 5.22 -14.41 6.36
CA ALA A 9 4.91 -15.62 5.61
C ALA A 9 4.30 -15.26 4.26
N THR A 10 4.67 -15.99 3.21
CA THR A 10 4.22 -15.72 1.84
C THR A 10 3.61 -16.97 1.18
N ASP A 11 2.66 -16.74 0.29
CA ASP A 11 2.06 -17.75 -0.59
C ASP A 11 2.48 -17.48 -2.03
N LEU A 12 3.52 -18.19 -2.46
CA LEU A 12 4.05 -18.04 -3.82
C LEU A 12 3.10 -18.59 -4.88
N ALA A 13 2.23 -19.54 -4.55
CA ALA A 13 1.31 -20.11 -5.55
C ALA A 13 0.21 -19.11 -5.96
N HIS A 14 -0.14 -18.16 -5.08
CA HIS A 14 -1.26 -17.24 -5.27
C HIS A 14 -0.84 -15.77 -5.15
N GLY A 15 0.06 -15.32 -6.03
CA GLY A 15 0.45 -13.91 -6.13
C GLY A 15 1.71 -13.51 -5.42
N GLY A 16 2.43 -14.45 -4.78
CA GLY A 16 3.50 -14.09 -3.86
C GLY A 16 3.00 -13.40 -2.58
N ARG A 17 1.68 -13.36 -2.37
CA ARG A 17 0.97 -12.65 -1.32
C ARG A 17 1.55 -12.91 0.06
N TRP A 18 1.63 -11.90 0.90
CA TRP A 18 1.98 -12.08 2.31
C TRP A 18 0.71 -12.49 3.06
N THR A 19 0.78 -13.67 3.66
CA THR A 19 -0.31 -14.27 4.42
C THR A 19 -0.17 -14.04 5.92
N SER A 20 0.95 -13.46 6.37
CA SER A 20 1.17 -13.06 7.76
C SER A 20 2.28 -12.01 7.85
N LEU A 21 2.10 -11.03 8.75
CA LEU A 21 3.12 -10.11 9.24
C LEU A 21 2.99 -10.02 10.76
N ARG A 22 3.87 -10.70 11.50
CA ARG A 22 3.81 -10.78 12.97
C ARG A 22 4.94 -10.01 13.63
N ALA A 23 4.60 -9.24 14.64
CA ALA A 23 5.52 -8.60 15.58
C ALA A 23 4.76 -8.21 16.85
N ALA A 24 5.47 -7.97 17.96
CA ALA A 24 4.86 -7.56 19.24
C ALA A 24 3.75 -8.50 19.75
N GLY A 25 3.81 -9.80 19.38
CA GLY A 25 2.79 -10.78 19.77
C GLY A 25 1.47 -10.70 19.01
N ARG A 26 1.33 -9.83 17.99
CA ARG A 26 0.12 -9.71 17.17
C ARG A 26 0.36 -10.04 15.70
N GLU A 27 -0.74 -10.37 15.02
CA GLU A 27 -0.84 -10.34 13.56
C GLU A 27 -1.18 -8.90 13.16
N TRP A 28 -0.48 -8.38 12.13
CA TRP A 28 -0.74 -7.03 11.60
C TRP A 28 -1.60 -7.06 10.36
N LEU A 29 -1.65 -8.17 9.63
CA LEU A 29 -2.44 -8.25 8.40
C LEU A 29 -3.88 -8.65 8.70
N TRP A 30 -4.81 -7.92 8.09
CA TRP A 30 -6.22 -8.28 8.08
C TRP A 30 -6.44 -9.39 7.05
N HIS A 31 -7.31 -10.35 7.37
CA HIS A 31 -7.64 -11.44 6.48
C HIS A 31 -9.14 -11.72 6.49
N ARG A 32 -9.63 -12.16 5.33
CA ARG A 32 -10.97 -12.70 5.15
C ARG A 32 -10.88 -13.99 4.34
N PRO A 33 -11.64 -15.04 4.67
CA PRO A 33 -11.77 -16.19 3.80
C PRO A 33 -12.50 -15.78 2.52
N ASP A 34 -11.86 -16.03 1.37
CA ASP A 34 -12.51 -15.99 0.08
C ASP A 34 -12.04 -17.20 -0.76
N PRO A 35 -12.89 -18.22 -0.97
CA PRO A 35 -12.49 -19.43 -1.70
C PRO A 35 -12.12 -19.16 -3.16
N ALA A 36 -12.62 -18.06 -3.76
CA ALA A 36 -12.25 -17.69 -5.12
C ALA A 36 -10.74 -17.45 -5.24
N ARG A 37 -10.06 -17.10 -4.14
CA ARG A 37 -8.63 -16.83 -4.11
C ARG A 37 -7.78 -18.00 -4.61
N ALA A 38 -8.19 -19.24 -4.35
CA ALA A 38 -7.43 -20.42 -4.76
C ALA A 38 -7.43 -20.67 -6.28
N GLY A 39 -8.35 -20.02 -7.01
CA GLY A 39 -8.54 -20.24 -8.45
C GLY A 39 -8.13 -19.07 -9.35
N VAL A 40 -7.66 -17.95 -8.78
CA VAL A 40 -7.41 -16.71 -9.53
C VAL A 40 -6.33 -16.89 -10.59
N ARG A 41 -6.52 -16.20 -11.72
CA ARG A 41 -5.59 -16.13 -12.84
C ARG A 41 -5.43 -14.68 -13.29
N PRO A 42 -4.34 -14.39 -14.04
CA PRO A 42 -4.15 -13.08 -14.65
C PRO A 42 -5.36 -12.65 -15.50
N GLY A 43 -5.87 -11.46 -15.23
CA GLY A 43 -7.06 -10.92 -15.91
C GLY A 43 -8.37 -11.13 -15.16
N ASP A 44 -8.41 -11.97 -14.13
CA ASP A 44 -9.59 -12.14 -13.28
C ASP A 44 -9.87 -10.87 -12.46
N ALA A 45 -11.12 -10.75 -11.99
CA ALA A 45 -11.49 -9.70 -11.05
C ALA A 45 -10.73 -9.87 -9.73
N PHE A 46 -10.36 -8.75 -9.11
CA PHE A 46 -9.64 -8.75 -7.85
C PHE A 46 -10.43 -9.49 -6.76
N VAL A 47 -9.75 -10.40 -6.06
CA VAL A 47 -10.31 -11.14 -4.91
C VAL A 47 -9.63 -10.66 -3.64
N ASP A 48 -10.33 -9.78 -2.92
CA ASP A 48 -9.84 -9.23 -1.64
C ASP A 48 -9.95 -10.28 -0.52
N ALA A 49 -8.86 -11.03 -0.34
CA ALA A 49 -8.70 -11.98 0.76
C ALA A 49 -7.93 -11.37 1.96
N GLY A 50 -7.58 -10.08 1.92
CA GLY A 50 -6.69 -9.44 2.89
C GLY A 50 -5.20 -9.67 2.63
N GLY A 51 -4.33 -9.48 3.63
CA GLY A 51 -2.88 -9.68 3.51
C GLY A 51 -2.16 -8.51 2.85
N LEU A 52 -0.95 -8.77 2.32
CA LEU A 52 -0.21 -7.82 1.48
C LEU A 52 -0.04 -8.41 0.09
N GLU A 53 -0.43 -7.63 -0.93
CA GLU A 53 -0.31 -8.00 -2.33
C GLU A 53 0.49 -6.95 -3.10
N GLU A 54 1.33 -7.40 -4.02
CA GLU A 54 2.01 -6.50 -4.94
C GLU A 54 1.09 -6.14 -6.11
N CYS A 55 0.61 -4.90 -6.14
CA CYS A 55 -0.10 -4.33 -7.29
C CYS A 55 0.92 -3.85 -8.33
N LEU A 56 0.91 -4.43 -9.52
CA LEU A 56 1.85 -4.13 -10.60
C LEU A 56 1.27 -4.66 -11.93
N PRO A 57 1.29 -3.89 -13.05
CA PRO A 57 1.90 -2.57 -13.23
C PRO A 57 0.99 -1.39 -12.85
N THR A 58 -0.16 -1.64 -12.24
CA THR A 58 -1.13 -0.60 -11.85
C THR A 58 -1.81 -0.97 -10.53
N VAL A 59 -2.39 -0.01 -9.81
CA VAL A 59 -3.16 -0.28 -8.58
C VAL A 59 -4.66 -0.38 -8.90
N ARG A 60 -5.17 0.55 -9.70
CA ARG A 60 -6.50 0.49 -10.31
C ARG A 60 -6.36 0.35 -11.82
N GLY A 61 -7.36 -0.22 -12.47
CA GLY A 61 -7.40 -0.32 -13.94
C GLY A 61 -7.99 -1.65 -14.39
N LEU A 62 -7.65 -2.04 -15.62
CA LEU A 62 -8.05 -3.32 -16.19
C LEU A 62 -6.79 -4.10 -16.63
N PRO A 63 -6.43 -5.21 -15.95
CA PRO A 63 -7.07 -5.75 -14.74
C PRO A 63 -6.81 -4.89 -13.49
N ASP A 64 -7.75 -4.95 -12.55
CA ASP A 64 -7.64 -4.28 -11.26
C ASP A 64 -6.46 -4.86 -10.46
N HIS A 65 -5.67 -4.00 -9.81
CA HIS A 65 -4.43 -4.35 -9.11
C HIS A 65 -3.32 -4.94 -10.02
N GLY A 66 -3.47 -4.82 -11.34
CA GLY A 66 -2.52 -5.36 -12.31
C GLY A 66 -2.53 -6.89 -12.34
N ASP A 67 -1.39 -7.50 -12.63
CA ASP A 67 -1.29 -8.94 -12.85
C ASP A 67 -0.39 -9.68 -11.86
N ALA A 68 0.47 -8.99 -11.11
CA ALA A 68 1.38 -9.64 -10.16
C ALA A 68 0.66 -10.41 -9.05
N TRP A 69 -0.45 -9.87 -8.53
CA TRP A 69 -1.23 -10.43 -7.42
C TRP A 69 -1.91 -11.78 -7.74
N SER A 70 -2.14 -12.08 -9.02
CA SER A 70 -2.87 -13.28 -9.47
C SER A 70 -1.97 -14.32 -10.13
N ARG A 71 -0.66 -14.03 -10.24
CA ARG A 71 0.32 -14.95 -10.85
C ARG A 71 1.02 -15.79 -9.79
N PRO A 72 1.36 -17.05 -10.08
CA PRO A 72 2.29 -17.79 -9.25
C PRO A 72 3.71 -17.21 -9.38
N TRP A 73 4.38 -17.11 -8.25
CA TRP A 73 5.80 -16.76 -8.12
C TRP A 73 6.59 -18.04 -7.87
N HIS A 74 7.89 -18.00 -8.14
CA HIS A 74 8.78 -19.14 -7.94
C HIS A 74 9.95 -18.75 -7.05
N ARG A 75 10.38 -19.67 -6.18
CA ARG A 75 11.56 -19.50 -5.34
C ARG A 75 12.81 -19.85 -6.15
N SER A 76 13.79 -18.95 -6.17
CA SER A 76 15.12 -19.16 -6.75
C SER A 76 16.18 -18.73 -5.74
N GLY A 77 16.75 -19.69 -5.02
CA GLY A 77 17.60 -19.39 -3.87
C GLY A 77 16.83 -18.60 -2.80
N GLU A 78 17.37 -17.44 -2.42
CA GLU A 78 16.76 -16.51 -1.45
C GLU A 78 15.76 -15.54 -2.08
N ASP A 79 15.50 -15.65 -3.39
CA ASP A 79 14.65 -14.72 -4.13
C ASP A 79 13.30 -15.34 -4.50
N ASP A 80 12.24 -14.56 -4.37
CA ASP A 80 10.96 -14.84 -5.02
C ASP A 80 10.94 -14.13 -6.38
N LEU A 81 10.54 -14.85 -7.42
CA LEU A 81 10.54 -14.37 -8.80
C LEU A 81 9.16 -14.47 -9.44
N LEU A 82 8.74 -13.36 -10.03
CA LEU A 82 7.62 -13.28 -10.95
C LEU A 82 8.15 -12.94 -12.35
N VAL A 83 7.78 -13.74 -13.34
CA VAL A 83 8.15 -13.52 -14.75
C VAL A 83 6.88 -13.35 -15.56
N THR A 84 6.80 -12.24 -16.29
CA THR A 84 5.73 -11.93 -17.25
C THR A 84 6.35 -11.67 -18.64
N PRO A 85 5.54 -11.58 -19.70
CA PRO A 85 6.04 -11.15 -21.01
C PRO A 85 6.65 -9.74 -21.01
N ASP A 86 6.19 -8.86 -20.12
CA ASP A 86 6.55 -7.44 -20.13
C ASP A 86 7.66 -7.08 -19.12
N TYR A 87 7.75 -7.82 -18.02
CA TYR A 87 8.71 -7.55 -16.95
C TYR A 87 9.06 -8.80 -16.13
N THR A 88 10.16 -8.73 -15.39
CA THR A 88 10.49 -9.66 -14.32
C THR A 88 10.60 -8.88 -13.02
N LEU A 89 9.87 -9.30 -11.99
CA LEU A 89 9.96 -8.76 -10.65
C LEU A 89 10.67 -9.78 -9.75
N ARG A 90 11.71 -9.34 -9.06
CA ARG A 90 12.40 -10.10 -8.02
C ARG A 90 12.14 -9.45 -6.66
N ARG A 91 11.80 -10.26 -5.66
CA ARG A 91 11.66 -9.86 -4.26
C ARG A 91 12.60 -10.68 -3.39
N ARG A 92 13.27 -10.03 -2.44
CA ARG A 92 14.02 -10.68 -1.37
C ARG A 92 13.58 -10.13 -0.03
N ILE A 93 13.24 -11.02 0.91
CA ILE A 93 12.87 -10.64 2.28
C ILE A 93 14.06 -10.97 3.19
N ALA A 94 14.66 -9.94 3.78
CA ALA A 94 15.76 -10.07 4.73
C ALA A 94 15.28 -9.68 6.13
N HIS A 95 15.19 -10.68 7.01
CA HIS A 95 14.87 -10.49 8.43
C HIS A 95 16.09 -10.01 9.19
N ASN A 96 16.39 -8.72 9.09
CA ASN A 96 17.38 -8.07 9.95
C ASN A 96 16.65 -7.54 11.21
N SER A 97 17.31 -7.59 12.36
CA SER A 97 16.83 -6.89 13.56
C SER A 97 17.67 -5.62 13.72
N PRO A 98 17.07 -4.44 13.91
CA PRO A 98 15.65 -4.18 14.23
C PRO A 98 14.68 -4.03 13.03
N THR A 99 15.17 -4.08 11.79
CA THR A 99 14.39 -3.73 10.60
C THR A 99 14.35 -4.90 9.61
N THR A 100 13.14 -5.35 9.26
CA THR A 100 12.99 -6.28 8.13
C THR A 100 12.97 -5.50 6.83
N THR A 101 13.88 -5.82 5.92
CA THR A 101 14.00 -5.16 4.62
C THR A 101 13.49 -6.09 3.53
N VAL A 102 12.62 -5.57 2.68
CA VAL A 102 12.18 -6.26 1.47
C VAL A 102 12.71 -5.53 0.26
N SER A 103 13.70 -6.11 -0.41
CA SER A 103 14.33 -5.53 -1.59
C SER A 103 13.64 -6.03 -2.86
N TYR A 104 13.39 -5.12 -3.78
CA TYR A 104 12.77 -5.39 -5.07
C TYR A 104 13.69 -4.98 -6.22
N GLU A 105 13.62 -5.73 -7.31
CA GLU A 105 14.24 -5.39 -8.59
C GLU A 105 13.26 -5.70 -9.71
N LEU A 106 12.92 -4.69 -10.50
CA LEU A 106 12.12 -4.85 -11.71
C LEU A 106 13.00 -4.69 -12.95
N ARG A 107 12.92 -5.68 -13.83
CA ARG A 107 13.56 -5.68 -15.15
C ARG A 107 12.49 -5.60 -16.23
N ALA A 108 12.60 -4.62 -17.11
CA ALA A 108 11.73 -4.47 -18.27
C ALA A 108 12.45 -3.67 -19.36
N THR A 109 11.79 -3.48 -20.51
CA THR A 109 12.28 -2.59 -21.55
C THR A 109 12.48 -1.17 -20.98
N PRO A 110 13.61 -0.50 -21.25
CA PRO A 110 13.80 0.89 -20.87
C PRO A 110 12.63 1.79 -21.30
N GLY A 111 12.20 2.68 -20.42
CA GLY A 111 11.01 3.52 -20.63
C GLY A 111 9.68 2.85 -20.24
N TYR A 112 9.68 1.58 -19.83
CA TYR A 112 8.50 0.92 -19.29
C TYR A 112 7.99 1.69 -18.06
N ARG A 113 6.75 2.16 -18.11
CA ARG A 113 6.10 2.92 -17.03
C ARG A 113 5.23 1.98 -16.21
N PHE A 114 5.26 2.14 -14.89
CA PHE A 114 4.45 1.34 -13.98
C PHE A 114 4.15 2.08 -12.69
N LEU A 115 3.10 1.63 -12.03
CA LEU A 115 2.86 1.85 -10.62
C LEU A 115 3.16 0.55 -9.90
N TRP A 116 3.73 0.65 -8.71
CA TRP A 116 3.87 -0.48 -7.80
C TRP A 116 3.28 -0.09 -6.46
N ALA A 117 2.51 -0.95 -5.83
CA ALA A 117 2.10 -0.76 -4.44
C ALA A 117 2.20 -2.07 -3.67
N ALA A 118 2.72 -1.99 -2.45
CA ALA A 118 2.55 -3.03 -1.45
C ALA A 118 1.17 -2.85 -0.78
N HIS A 119 0.12 -3.39 -1.39
CA HIS A 119 -1.27 -3.24 -0.96
C HIS A 119 -1.52 -4.06 0.33
N ALA A 120 -1.11 -3.50 1.46
CA ALA A 120 -1.16 -4.13 2.79
C ALA A 120 -2.46 -3.77 3.51
N LEU A 121 -3.36 -4.74 3.62
CA LEU A 121 -4.56 -4.62 4.44
C LEU A 121 -4.23 -4.98 5.89
N LEU A 122 -4.41 -4.03 6.79
CA LEU A 122 -3.98 -4.12 8.19
C LEU A 122 -5.14 -4.39 9.14
N ASP A 123 -4.92 -5.29 10.11
CA ASP A 123 -5.85 -5.60 11.19
C ASP A 123 -5.70 -4.60 12.33
N LEU A 124 -6.45 -3.50 12.24
CA LEU A 124 -6.31 -2.32 13.10
C LEU A 124 -7.58 -2.06 13.89
N SER A 125 -7.44 -1.65 15.15
CA SER A 125 -8.59 -1.21 15.93
C SER A 125 -9.23 0.07 15.38
N PRO A 126 -10.48 0.40 15.78
CA PRO A 126 -11.09 1.70 15.50
C PRO A 126 -10.32 2.92 16.03
N ALA A 127 -9.50 2.74 17.07
CA ALA A 127 -8.71 3.80 17.68
C ALA A 127 -7.38 4.06 16.96
N ALA A 128 -7.00 3.18 16.03
CA ALA A 128 -5.75 3.27 15.30
C ALA A 128 -5.65 4.57 14.49
N ARG A 129 -4.43 5.04 14.33
CA ARG A 129 -4.09 6.26 13.60
C ARG A 129 -2.99 6.04 12.59
N LEU A 130 -3.10 6.71 11.46
CA LEU A 130 -2.01 6.84 10.50
C LEU A 130 -1.21 8.11 10.83
N LEU A 131 0.09 7.95 11.00
CA LEU A 131 1.02 9.04 11.30
C LEU A 131 1.92 9.25 10.08
N ALA A 132 1.94 10.50 9.60
CA ALA A 132 2.78 10.97 8.52
C ALA A 132 3.11 12.45 8.79
N PRO A 133 4.14 13.03 8.14
CA PRO A 133 4.47 14.44 8.32
C PRO A 133 3.25 15.36 8.07
N ALA A 134 3.01 16.30 8.98
CA ALA A 134 1.94 17.28 8.79
C ALA A 134 2.25 18.14 7.56
N GLY A 135 1.20 18.46 6.78
CA GLY A 135 1.35 19.23 5.55
C GLY A 135 1.75 18.42 4.32
N THR A 136 2.02 17.11 4.44
CA THR A 136 2.23 16.23 3.28
C THR A 136 1.07 16.39 2.29
N PRO A 137 1.34 16.74 1.02
CA PRO A 137 0.30 16.84 0.01
C PRO A 137 -0.42 15.50 -0.16
N THR A 138 -1.74 15.52 -0.06
CA THR A 138 -2.57 14.32 -0.11
C THR A 138 -3.64 14.47 -1.16
N ARG A 139 -3.64 13.59 -2.16
CA ARG A 139 -4.66 13.51 -3.21
C ARG A 139 -5.85 12.69 -2.70
N LEU A 140 -7.04 13.28 -2.72
CA LEU A 140 -8.33 12.61 -2.60
C LEU A 140 -8.85 12.27 -3.99
N PHE A 141 -9.64 11.21 -4.08
CA PHE A 141 -10.27 10.73 -5.32
C PHE A 141 -11.80 10.87 -5.25
N PRO A 142 -12.53 10.72 -6.37
CA PRO A 142 -13.96 11.05 -6.45
C PRO A 142 -14.85 10.31 -5.44
N GLU A 143 -14.43 9.15 -4.93
CA GLU A 143 -15.17 8.43 -3.88
C GLU A 143 -15.28 9.23 -2.57
N ALA A 144 -14.40 10.22 -2.36
CA ALA A 144 -14.47 11.12 -1.22
C ALA A 144 -15.55 12.21 -1.36
N ALA A 145 -16.15 12.40 -2.54
CA ALA A 145 -16.98 13.58 -2.85
C ALA A 145 -18.10 13.83 -1.84
N GLU A 146 -18.85 12.77 -1.48
CA GLU A 146 -19.97 12.84 -0.53
C GLU A 146 -19.55 13.16 0.92
N LEU A 147 -18.24 13.07 1.22
CA LEU A 147 -17.68 13.34 2.54
C LEU A 147 -17.10 14.75 2.67
N LEU A 148 -17.08 15.52 1.59
CA LEU A 148 -16.51 16.86 1.55
C LEU A 148 -17.59 17.92 1.70
N ALA A 149 -17.27 19.01 2.41
CA ALA A 149 -18.19 20.14 2.53
C ALA A 149 -18.38 20.92 1.22
N ALA A 150 -17.39 20.86 0.32
CA ALA A 150 -17.42 21.52 -0.98
C ALA A 150 -17.61 20.47 -2.09
N PRO A 151 -18.43 20.77 -3.12
CA PRO A 151 -18.71 19.83 -4.20
C PRO A 151 -17.43 19.39 -4.92
N TRP A 152 -17.46 18.19 -5.49
CA TRP A 152 -16.38 17.73 -6.35
C TRP A 152 -16.30 18.58 -7.62
N PRO A 153 -15.14 19.15 -7.96
CA PRO A 153 -15.00 19.93 -9.19
C PRO A 153 -15.27 19.04 -10.43
N PRO A 154 -16.10 19.50 -11.39
CA PRO A 154 -16.36 18.74 -12.61
C PRO A 154 -15.07 18.37 -13.35
N GLY A 155 -14.91 17.09 -13.69
CA GLY A 155 -13.75 16.58 -14.45
C GLY A 155 -12.44 16.49 -13.66
N ALA A 156 -12.41 16.87 -12.38
CA ALA A 156 -11.21 16.69 -11.57
C ALA A 156 -10.99 15.21 -11.25
N ARG A 157 -9.79 14.69 -11.58
CA ARG A 157 -9.37 13.32 -11.23
C ARG A 157 -9.11 13.18 -9.72
N TYR A 158 -8.54 14.22 -9.13
CA TYR A 158 -8.26 14.28 -7.70
C TYR A 158 -8.36 15.72 -7.17
N ARG A 159 -8.47 15.85 -5.86
CA ARG A 159 -8.28 17.11 -5.12
C ARG A 159 -7.12 16.97 -4.16
N THR A 160 -6.26 17.97 -4.08
CA THR A 160 -5.12 17.94 -3.15
C THR A 160 -5.40 18.79 -1.92
N GLY A 161 -5.04 18.28 -0.74
CA GLY A 161 -5.02 19.04 0.51
C GLY A 161 -3.89 18.57 1.43
N PRO A 162 -3.59 19.32 2.50
CA PRO A 162 -2.53 18.94 3.44
C PRO A 162 -2.98 17.82 4.39
N TRP A 163 -2.11 16.85 4.63
CA TRP A 163 -2.24 15.89 5.74
C TRP A 163 -2.26 16.62 7.10
N PRO A 164 -3.05 16.19 8.12
CA PRO A 164 -3.85 14.95 8.19
C PRO A 164 -5.28 15.03 7.66
N ALA A 165 -5.77 16.24 7.38
CA ALA A 165 -7.16 16.47 7.01
C ALA A 165 -7.29 17.14 5.64
N PRO A 166 -6.90 16.46 4.54
CA PRO A 166 -7.00 17.03 3.20
C PRO A 166 -8.45 17.42 2.92
N CYS A 167 -8.65 18.67 2.49
CA CYS A 167 -9.98 19.24 2.25
C CYS A 167 -10.95 19.13 3.44
N GLY A 168 -10.43 19.06 4.68
CA GLY A 168 -11.22 18.97 5.91
C GLY A 168 -11.62 17.55 6.32
N LEU A 169 -11.25 16.52 5.55
CA LEU A 169 -11.56 15.13 5.85
C LEU A 169 -10.43 14.50 6.70
N PRO A 170 -10.63 14.21 8.01
CA PRO A 170 -9.57 13.69 8.88
C PRO A 170 -9.24 12.23 8.53
N LEU A 171 -8.26 12.04 7.64
CA LEU A 171 -7.86 10.73 7.14
C LEU A 171 -6.88 10.01 8.06
N GLU A 172 -6.28 10.71 9.03
CA GLU A 172 -5.42 10.10 10.04
C GLU A 172 -6.17 9.19 11.02
N ARG A 173 -7.51 9.30 11.08
CA ARG A 173 -8.38 8.51 11.95
C ARG A 173 -8.95 7.34 11.17
N LEU A 174 -8.70 6.13 11.67
CA LEU A 174 -9.08 4.89 10.98
C LEU A 174 -10.42 4.32 11.46
N GLY A 175 -11.00 4.85 12.54
CA GLY A 175 -12.43 4.83 12.88
C GLY A 175 -13.14 3.47 13.00
N PRO A 176 -14.34 3.44 13.63
CA PRO A 176 -15.24 2.28 13.50
C PRO A 176 -15.83 2.23 12.09
N ALA A 177 -16.56 1.15 11.77
CA ALA A 177 -17.33 1.11 10.54
C ALA A 177 -18.43 2.19 10.57
N ASP A 178 -18.49 3.02 9.53
CA ASP A 178 -19.46 4.10 9.35
C ASP A 178 -20.14 4.10 7.97
N GLY A 179 -19.85 3.09 7.14
CA GLY A 179 -20.40 2.95 5.80
C GLY A 179 -19.62 3.68 4.70
N THR A 180 -18.48 4.30 5.01
CA THR A 180 -17.67 5.04 4.03
C THR A 180 -16.54 4.19 3.47
N ALA A 181 -16.08 4.52 2.25
CA ALA A 181 -14.86 3.96 1.67
C ALA A 181 -14.15 5.04 0.85
N VAL A 182 -12.88 5.30 1.16
CA VAL A 182 -12.12 6.41 0.57
C VAL A 182 -10.71 5.96 0.20
N GLY A 183 -10.31 6.24 -1.03
CA GLY A 183 -8.91 6.19 -1.46
C GLY A 183 -8.25 7.56 -1.33
N ALA A 184 -6.99 7.57 -0.86
CA ALA A 184 -6.15 8.76 -0.85
C ALA A 184 -4.68 8.39 -1.12
N ILE A 185 -3.89 9.34 -1.60
CA ILE A 185 -2.44 9.16 -1.79
C ILE A 185 -1.71 10.32 -1.14
N LEU A 186 -0.89 10.03 -0.13
CA LEU A 186 0.08 10.95 0.46
C LEU A 186 1.28 11.00 -0.50
N THR A 187 1.29 11.98 -1.40
CA THR A 187 2.30 12.07 -2.45
C THR A 187 3.64 12.50 -1.88
N ASP A 188 4.73 11.91 -2.38
CA ASP A 188 6.10 12.21 -1.93
C ASP A 188 6.32 11.94 -0.44
N CYS A 189 5.54 10.99 0.09
CA CYS A 189 5.64 10.49 1.45
C CYS A 189 6.28 9.10 1.43
N PRO A 190 7.60 8.98 1.66
CA PRO A 190 8.26 7.68 1.62
C PRO A 190 8.05 6.87 2.90
N SER A 191 7.54 7.47 3.98
CA SER A 191 7.45 6.81 5.29
C SER A 191 6.18 7.17 6.03
N VAL A 192 5.50 6.15 6.54
CA VAL A 192 4.33 6.28 7.40
C VAL A 192 4.43 5.34 8.58
N THR A 193 3.78 5.70 9.68
CA THR A 193 3.64 4.83 10.85
C THR A 193 2.19 4.64 11.18
N VAL A 194 1.76 3.39 11.32
CA VAL A 194 0.45 3.08 11.89
C VAL A 194 0.64 2.89 13.38
N GLN A 195 -0.15 3.58 14.18
CA GLN A 195 -0.20 3.40 15.63
C GLN A 195 -1.54 2.78 16.02
N ASP A 196 -1.51 1.67 16.76
CA ASP A 196 -2.69 1.00 17.30
C ASP A 196 -2.45 0.61 18.76
N GLY A 197 -3.02 1.39 19.68
CA GLY A 197 -2.69 1.28 21.10
C GLY A 197 -1.23 1.65 21.37
N ALA A 198 -0.52 0.75 22.06
CA ALA A 198 0.89 0.88 22.38
C ALA A 198 1.81 0.47 21.21
N ASP A 199 1.28 -0.26 20.22
CA ASP A 199 2.05 -0.82 19.12
C ASP A 199 2.12 0.13 17.93
N GLN A 200 3.25 0.08 17.22
CA GLN A 200 3.48 0.83 16.00
C GLN A 200 4.11 -0.07 14.94
N LEU A 201 3.66 0.11 13.70
CA LEU A 201 4.27 -0.45 12.49
C LEU A 201 4.67 0.70 11.56
N THR A 202 5.96 0.84 11.31
CA THR A 202 6.51 1.83 10.37
C THR A 202 6.87 1.15 9.06
N LEU A 203 6.39 1.72 7.95
CA LEU A 203 6.72 1.31 6.59
C LEU A 203 7.48 2.44 5.91
N THR A 204 8.68 2.15 5.41
CA THR A 204 9.53 3.14 4.73
C THR A 204 9.98 2.61 3.37
N LEU A 205 9.59 3.30 2.31
CA LEU A 205 9.97 3.03 0.94
C LEU A 205 11.19 3.85 0.54
N ARG A 206 12.18 3.20 -0.05
CA ARG A 206 13.35 3.84 -0.67
C ARG A 206 13.48 3.35 -2.10
N ALA A 207 13.63 4.27 -3.03
CA ALA A 207 13.88 3.95 -4.43
C ALA A 207 15.03 4.79 -4.98
N GLU A 208 15.48 4.45 -6.18
CA GLU A 208 16.44 5.26 -6.93
C GLU A 208 15.93 6.70 -7.12
N ALA A 209 16.85 7.67 -7.10
CA ALA A 209 16.52 9.09 -7.17
C ALA A 209 15.65 9.42 -8.40
N GLY A 210 14.63 10.27 -8.20
CA GLY A 210 13.65 10.62 -9.24
C GLY A 210 12.48 9.64 -9.38
N THR A 211 12.50 8.51 -8.66
CA THR A 211 11.34 7.61 -8.59
C THR A 211 10.31 8.16 -7.59
N PRO A 212 9.03 8.37 -7.99
CA PRO A 212 8.01 8.89 -7.09
C PRO A 212 7.71 7.87 -5.99
N CYS A 213 7.95 8.22 -4.72
CA CYS A 213 7.64 7.37 -3.57
C CYS A 213 6.50 8.01 -2.76
N SER A 214 5.38 7.32 -2.64
CA SER A 214 4.20 7.79 -1.92
C SER A 214 3.66 6.70 -1.01
N VAL A 215 2.60 7.02 -0.28
CA VAL A 215 1.76 6.01 0.39
C VAL A 215 0.32 6.18 -0.06
N ALA A 216 -0.27 5.12 -0.61
CA ALA A 216 -1.71 5.06 -0.77
C ALA A 216 -2.37 4.62 0.54
N LEU A 217 -3.53 5.19 0.81
CA LEU A 217 -4.42 4.84 1.91
C LEU A 217 -5.76 4.41 1.32
N TRP A 218 -6.17 3.19 1.63
CA TRP A 218 -7.54 2.72 1.44
C TRP A 218 -8.22 2.68 2.81
N ARG A 219 -9.13 3.63 3.06
CA ARG A 219 -9.91 3.68 4.30
C ARG A 219 -11.34 3.19 4.01
N ASN A 220 -11.55 1.88 4.08
CA ASN A 220 -12.87 1.26 3.97
C ASN A 220 -13.44 0.97 5.36
N LEU A 221 -14.42 1.77 5.75
CA LEU A 221 -15.14 1.68 7.02
C LEU A 221 -16.50 1.00 6.82
N GLY A 222 -16.56 -0.04 5.99
CA GLY A 222 -17.82 -0.72 5.67
C GLY A 222 -18.60 -0.06 4.54
N GLY A 223 -17.96 0.72 3.68
CA GLY A 223 -18.58 1.27 2.47
C GLY A 223 -18.41 0.41 1.23
N PHE A 224 -17.48 -0.56 1.25
CA PHE A 224 -17.16 -1.41 0.11
C PHE A 224 -16.94 -2.88 0.52
N PRO A 225 -17.26 -3.86 -0.36
CA PRO A 225 -18.03 -3.73 -1.60
C PRO A 225 -19.52 -3.52 -1.30
N ALA A 226 -20.25 -2.92 -2.24
CA ALA A 226 -21.65 -2.54 -2.06
C ALA A 226 -22.58 -3.71 -1.66
N THR A 227 -22.28 -4.93 -2.09
CA THR A 227 -23.13 -6.11 -1.85
C THR A 227 -22.88 -6.79 -0.50
N ALA A 228 -21.66 -6.67 0.04
CA ALA A 228 -21.24 -7.32 1.28
C ALA A 228 -20.14 -6.49 1.94
N PRO A 229 -20.48 -5.29 2.46
CA PRO A 229 -19.48 -4.36 2.96
C PRO A 229 -18.78 -4.90 4.21
N TYR A 230 -17.50 -4.56 4.33
CA TYR A 230 -16.69 -4.85 5.51
C TYR A 230 -15.72 -3.70 5.77
N ARG A 231 -15.16 -3.67 6.98
CA ARG A 231 -14.09 -2.73 7.31
C ARG A 231 -12.73 -3.33 6.93
N SER A 232 -11.96 -2.59 6.13
CA SER A 232 -10.58 -2.91 5.80
C SER A 232 -9.76 -1.62 5.64
N ILE A 233 -8.51 -1.63 6.12
CA ILE A 233 -7.62 -0.48 6.03
C ILE A 233 -6.37 -0.86 5.26
N GLY A 234 -6.19 -0.30 4.06
CA GLY A 234 -4.97 -0.44 3.27
C GLY A 234 -3.99 0.68 3.56
N VAL A 235 -2.75 0.33 3.91
CA VAL A 235 -1.64 1.29 4.04
C VAL A 235 -0.52 0.82 3.14
N GLU A 236 -0.30 1.52 2.04
CA GLU A 236 0.31 0.93 0.86
C GLU A 236 1.48 1.77 0.37
N PRO A 237 2.72 1.47 0.81
CA PRO A 237 3.92 2.04 0.20
C PRO A 237 3.89 1.81 -1.30
N MET A 238 4.04 2.88 -2.07
CA MET A 238 3.88 2.84 -3.52
C MET A 238 4.96 3.61 -4.28
N LEU A 239 5.33 3.08 -5.44
CA LEU A 239 5.99 3.83 -6.49
C LEU A 239 4.93 4.44 -7.41
N GLY A 240 4.74 5.75 -7.33
CA GLY A 240 3.74 6.50 -8.08
C GLY A 240 2.99 7.53 -7.23
N ARG A 241 2.06 8.26 -7.85
CA ARG A 241 1.24 9.32 -7.21
C ARG A 241 -0.24 9.28 -7.61
N VAL A 242 -0.64 8.28 -8.39
CA VAL A 242 -2.02 8.02 -8.82
C VAL A 242 -2.31 6.53 -8.65
N PHE A 243 -3.58 6.13 -8.67
CA PHE A 243 -3.96 4.73 -8.57
C PHE A 243 -3.94 4.01 -9.92
N ASP A 244 -4.34 4.68 -11.00
CA ASP A 244 -4.43 4.08 -12.33
C ASP A 244 -3.30 4.57 -13.23
N LEU A 245 -2.52 3.63 -13.78
CA LEU A 245 -1.45 3.91 -14.72
C LEU A 245 -1.97 4.64 -15.99
N ALA A 246 -3.23 4.42 -16.38
CA ALA A 246 -3.84 5.11 -17.52
C ALA A 246 -4.10 6.61 -17.25
N GLU A 247 -4.17 7.03 -15.98
CA GLU A 247 -4.31 8.45 -15.60
C GLU A 247 -2.99 9.21 -15.67
N VAL A 248 -1.88 8.49 -15.87
CA VAL A 248 -0.53 9.05 -15.81
C VAL A 248 -0.26 9.85 -17.08
N GLU A 249 -0.14 11.16 -16.90
CA GLU A 249 0.28 12.06 -17.98
C GLU A 249 1.81 11.99 -18.19
N ALA A 250 2.26 12.26 -19.41
CA ALA A 250 3.66 12.64 -19.64
C ALA A 250 3.82 14.05 -19.02
N GLY A 251 4.67 14.16 -18.00
CA GLY A 251 4.59 15.25 -17.00
C GLY A 251 4.57 16.69 -17.55
N ALA A 252 3.87 17.55 -16.82
CA ALA A 252 4.09 19.00 -16.84
C ALA A 252 5.27 19.37 -15.91
N GLU A 253 6.02 20.40 -16.28
CA GLU A 253 7.43 20.64 -15.93
C GLU A 253 7.77 20.84 -14.43
N ASP A 254 6.79 20.90 -13.50
CA ASP A 254 7.06 21.34 -12.11
C ASP A 254 6.93 20.27 -10.99
N THR A 255 6.28 19.11 -11.22
CA THR A 255 6.04 18.12 -10.13
C THR A 255 6.67 16.73 -10.37
N GLY A 256 7.33 16.53 -11.50
CA GLY A 256 7.89 15.24 -11.90
C GLY A 256 6.82 14.20 -12.29
N PRO A 257 7.20 12.95 -12.60
CA PRO A 257 6.29 11.95 -13.14
C PRO A 257 5.36 11.34 -12.06
N ASP A 258 4.11 11.04 -12.41
CA ASP A 258 3.16 10.34 -11.52
C ASP A 258 3.41 8.82 -11.44
N ALA A 259 4.30 8.26 -12.26
CA ALA A 259 4.63 6.84 -12.31
C ALA A 259 6.15 6.59 -12.31
N ALA A 260 6.56 5.42 -11.82
CA ALA A 260 7.91 4.95 -12.00
C ALA A 260 8.17 4.63 -13.48
N THR A 261 9.42 4.79 -13.91
CA THR A 261 9.85 4.49 -15.27
C THR A 261 11.16 3.72 -15.22
N VAL A 262 11.24 2.60 -15.93
CA VAL A 262 12.45 1.78 -15.98
C VAL A 262 13.56 2.57 -16.70
N PRO A 263 14.73 2.78 -16.06
CA PRO A 263 15.79 3.60 -16.64
C PRO A 263 16.48 2.89 -17.82
N ALA A 264 17.41 3.61 -18.47
CA ALA A 264 18.18 3.10 -19.62
C ALA A 264 18.94 1.79 -19.36
N SER A 265 19.24 1.48 -18.09
CA SER A 265 19.86 0.21 -17.68
C SER A 265 18.92 -1.00 -17.85
N GLY A 266 17.62 -0.78 -18.03
CA GLY A 266 16.60 -1.82 -18.05
C GLY A 266 16.24 -2.38 -16.67
N VAL A 267 16.72 -1.75 -15.58
CA VAL A 267 16.53 -2.22 -14.21
C VAL A 267 16.23 -1.06 -13.27
N LEU A 268 15.14 -1.16 -12.50
CA LEU A 268 14.85 -0.26 -11.38
C LEU A 268 14.82 -1.05 -10.07
N ARG A 269 15.39 -0.48 -9.00
CA ARG A 269 15.41 -1.09 -7.66
C ARG A 269 14.76 -0.19 -6.61
N TRP A 270 14.15 -0.85 -5.63
CA TRP A 270 13.62 -0.20 -4.44
C TRP A 270 13.62 -1.15 -3.26
N GLU A 271 13.44 -0.61 -2.06
CA GLU A 271 13.39 -1.33 -0.80
C GLU A 271 12.21 -0.84 0.04
N LEU A 272 11.52 -1.79 0.68
CA LEU A 272 10.54 -1.54 1.72
C LEU A 272 11.12 -1.99 3.06
N ASP A 273 11.38 -1.04 3.94
CA ASP A 273 11.77 -1.31 5.31
C ASP A 273 10.55 -1.32 6.24
N LEU A 274 10.52 -2.32 7.10
CA LEU A 274 9.49 -2.51 8.11
C LEU A 274 10.13 -2.53 9.50
N THR A 275 9.58 -1.74 10.40
CA THR A 275 9.97 -1.77 11.83
C THR A 275 8.71 -1.80 12.68
N ALA A 276 8.67 -2.71 13.65
CA ALA A 276 7.60 -2.77 14.64
C ALA A 276 8.12 -2.40 16.02
N THR A 277 7.44 -1.49 16.69
CA THR A 277 7.79 -1.07 18.05
C THR A 277 6.58 -1.07 18.95
N SER A 278 6.83 -1.06 20.26
CA SER A 278 5.80 -0.83 21.26
C SER A 278 6.31 0.20 22.28
N HIS A 279 5.41 1.02 22.79
CA HIS A 279 5.65 1.78 23.99
C HIS A 279 5.29 0.93 25.21
N PRO A 280 6.13 0.88 26.27
CA PRO A 280 5.66 0.33 27.53
C PRO A 280 4.42 1.12 27.95
N ASP A 281 3.37 0.42 28.37
CA ASP A 281 2.14 1.05 28.85
C ASP A 281 2.51 2.19 29.81
N GLN A 282 1.98 3.39 29.56
CA GLN A 282 1.76 4.28 30.69
C GLN A 282 0.65 3.63 31.49
N GLU A 283 1.01 2.79 32.46
CA GLU A 283 0.11 2.42 33.55
C GLU A 283 -0.52 3.73 34.05
N GLY A 284 -1.80 3.93 33.75
CA GLY A 284 -2.56 5.02 34.33
C GLY A 284 -2.47 4.92 35.85
N PRO A 285 -2.44 6.04 36.58
CA PRO A 285 -2.34 5.99 38.03
C PRO A 285 -3.50 5.14 38.58
N PRO A 286 -3.25 4.24 39.55
CA PRO A 286 -4.32 3.50 40.19
C PRO A 286 -5.34 4.47 40.80
N ALA A 287 -6.62 4.13 40.64
CA ALA A 287 -7.78 4.89 41.09
C ALA A 287 -7.78 5.19 42.60
#